data_AF-A0A7X7HSP5-F1
#
_entry.id   AF-A0A7X7HSP5-F1
#
_cell.length_a   1.000
_cell.length_b   1.000
_cell.length_c   1.000
_cell.angle_alpha   90.00
_cell.angle_beta   90.00
_cell.angle_gamma   90.00
#
_symmetry.space_group_name_H-M   'P 1'
#
loop_
_entity.id
_entity.type
_entity.pdbx_description
1 polymer ?
#
loop_
_entity_poly.entity_id
_entity_poly.type
_entity_poly.pdbx_seq_one_letter_code
_entity_poly.pdbx_strand_id
1 'polypeptide(L)' 'EAGDGVELWGQASLHDDAETKHRLWNGVFDYDLNLFAPGGPDGSPDTAFLAVQPERAVWLRFYGINGRDTWSA' A
#
# COMPACT_ATOMS: atom_id res chain seq x y z
N GLU A 1 -2.11 -18.09 8.98
CA GLU A 1 -1.23 -17.71 7.86
C GLU A 1 -0.19 -18.81 7.66
N ALA A 2 0.22 -19.11 6.42
CA ALA A 2 1.13 -20.22 6.10
C ALA A 2 2.60 -19.79 5.99
N GLY A 3 2.98 -18.57 6.36
CA GLY A 3 4.36 -18.07 6.27
C GLY A 3 4.80 -17.63 4.88
N ASP A 4 3.86 -17.43 3.95
CA ASP A 4 4.18 -16.87 2.64
C ASP A 4 4.59 -15.39 2.77
N GLY A 5 5.52 -14.93 1.95
CA GLY A 5 5.98 -13.55 1.95
C GLY A 5 6.18 -13.01 0.53
N VAL A 6 5.94 -11.72 0.34
CA VAL A 6 6.21 -11.04 -0.94
C VAL A 6 7.09 -9.82 -0.71
N GLU A 7 8.15 -9.71 -1.50
CA GLU A 7 9.03 -8.56 -1.56
C GLU A 7 8.83 -7.85 -2.90
N LEU A 8 8.61 -6.53 -2.86
CA LEU A 8 8.35 -5.71 -4.03
C LEU A 8 9.41 -4.62 -4.14
N TRP A 9 9.86 -4.35 -5.36
CA TRP A 9 10.70 -3.21 -5.71
C TRP A 9 9.99 -2.39 -6.78
N GLY A 10 10.15 -1.08 -6.71
CA GLY A 10 9.57 -0.16 -7.66
C GLY A 10 9.78 1.28 -7.25
N GLN A 11 9.14 2.18 -7.98
CA GLN A 11 9.09 3.60 -7.64
C GLN A 11 7.87 3.90 -6.78
N ALA A 12 8.03 4.88 -5.89
CA ALA A 12 6.95 5.33 -5.03
C ALA A 12 6.70 6.84 -5.25
N SER A 13 5.44 7.23 -5.32
CA SER A 13 5.00 8.63 -5.36
C SER A 13 4.10 8.95 -4.18
N LEU A 14 4.33 10.11 -3.57
CA LEU A 14 3.52 10.63 -2.48
C LEU A 14 2.38 11.49 -3.05
N HIS A 15 1.17 11.26 -2.57
CA HIS A 15 -0.03 12.01 -2.92
C HIS A 15 -0.63 12.62 -1.65
N ASP A 16 -0.45 13.93 -1.49
CA ASP A 16 -0.94 14.73 -0.36
C ASP A 16 -2.01 15.75 -0.78
N ASP A 17 -2.39 15.78 -2.06
CA ASP A 17 -3.43 16.65 -2.57
C ASP A 17 -4.83 16.26 -2.07
N ALA A 18 -5.68 17.26 -1.85
CA ALA A 18 -6.99 17.08 -1.24
C ALA A 18 -7.91 16.19 -2.10
N GLU A 19 -7.86 16.33 -3.43
CA GLU A 19 -8.72 15.55 -4.34
C GLU A 19 -8.43 14.05 -4.22
N THR A 20 -7.14 13.67 -4.30
CA THR A 20 -6.71 12.28 -4.14
C THR A 20 -7.05 11.75 -2.75
N LYS A 21 -6.83 12.54 -1.70
CA LYS A 21 -7.18 12.15 -0.33
C LYS A 21 -8.66 11.84 -0.22
N HIS A 22 -9.54 12.73 -0.66
CA HIS A 22 -11.00 12.54 -0.59
C HIS A 22 -11.46 11.28 -1.33
N ARG A 23 -10.93 11.04 -2.53
CA ARG A 23 -11.27 9.86 -3.33
C ARG A 23 -10.86 8.56 -2.65
N LEU A 24 -9.62 8.49 -2.16
CA LEU A 24 -9.10 7.27 -1.55
C LEU A 24 -9.72 7.01 -0.18
N TRP A 25 -9.96 8.06 0.61
CA TRP A 25 -10.52 7.94 1.96
C TRP A 25 -11.90 7.29 1.98
N ASN A 26 -12.72 7.60 0.97
CA ASN A 26 -14.14 7.22 0.94
C ASN A 26 -14.47 6.15 -0.11
N GLY A 27 -13.53 5.84 -1.01
CA GLY A 27 -13.82 5.07 -2.23
C GLY A 27 -13.03 3.78 -2.41
N VAL A 28 -11.99 3.53 -1.60
CA VAL A 28 -11.07 2.40 -1.84
C VAL A 28 -10.93 1.45 -0.65
N PHE A 29 -10.76 1.99 0.55
CA PHE A 29 -10.54 1.17 1.74
C PHE A 29 -11.86 0.71 2.36
N ASP A 30 -11.88 -0.53 2.85
CA ASP A 30 -13.04 -1.17 3.49
C ASP A 30 -13.03 -1.02 5.02
N TYR A 31 -12.12 -0.21 5.56
CA TYR A 31 -11.99 0.10 6.97
C TYR A 31 -11.97 1.62 7.22
N ASP A 32 -12.35 2.02 8.44
CA ASP A 32 -12.43 3.42 8.83
C ASP A 32 -11.02 4.02 9.06
N LEU A 33 -10.59 4.85 8.11
CA LEU A 33 -9.32 5.56 8.17
C LEU A 33 -9.27 6.62 9.29
N ASN A 34 -10.43 7.09 9.78
CA ASN A 34 -10.48 8.07 10.85
C ASN A 34 -9.99 7.49 12.19
N LEU A 35 -9.96 6.16 12.32
CA LEU A 35 -9.36 5.50 13.50
C LEU A 35 -7.85 5.76 13.60
N PHE A 36 -7.19 6.04 12.47
CA PHE A 36 -5.76 6.34 12.41
C PHE A 36 -5.49 7.83 12.25
N ALA A 37 -6.37 8.54 11.57
CA ALA A 37 -6.29 9.98 11.33
C ALA A 37 -7.65 10.66 11.62
N PRO A 38 -7.93 11.01 12.90
CA PRO A 38 -9.25 11.45 13.34
C PRO A 38 -9.79 12.72 12.69
N GLY A 39 -8.92 13.55 12.10
CA GLY A 39 -9.32 14.74 11.36
C GLY A 39 -9.90 14.45 9.98
N GLY A 40 -9.89 13.20 9.52
CA GLY A 40 -10.37 12.84 8.18
C GLY A 40 -9.48 13.42 7.06
N PRO A 41 -9.97 13.43 5.81
CA PRO A 41 -9.20 13.90 4.66
C PRO A 41 -8.82 15.40 4.75
N ASP A 42 -9.69 16.24 5.33
CA ASP A 42 -9.48 17.69 5.43
C ASP A 42 -8.72 18.11 6.70
N GLY A 43 -8.94 17.42 7.82
CA GLY A 43 -8.38 17.76 9.13
C GLY A 43 -7.07 17.07 9.48
N SER A 44 -6.48 16.32 8.55
CA SER A 44 -5.22 15.57 8.77
C SER A 44 -4.16 15.98 7.74
N PRO A 45 -3.52 17.16 7.89
CA PRO A 45 -2.63 17.72 6.87
C PRO A 45 -1.36 16.89 6.64
N ASP A 46 -0.88 16.20 7.66
CA ASP A 46 0.33 15.36 7.58
C ASP A 46 0.02 13.92 7.11
N THR A 47 -1.24 13.60 6.81
CA THR A 47 -1.64 12.30 6.26
C THR A 47 -1.68 12.36 4.74
N ALA A 48 -0.95 11.43 4.11
CA ALA A 48 -0.84 11.30 2.67
C ALA A 48 -0.97 9.82 2.25
N PHE A 49 -1.18 9.59 0.95
CA PHE A 49 -1.20 8.26 0.36
C PHE A 49 0.07 8.03 -0.45
N LEU A 50 0.63 6.82 -0.35
CA LEU A 50 1.77 6.40 -1.16
C LEU A 50 1.28 5.46 -2.26
N ALA A 51 1.51 5.83 -3.52
CA ALA A 51 1.35 4.91 -4.63
C ALA A 51 2.69 4.25 -4.92
N VAL A 52 2.71 2.92 -5.02
CA VAL A 52 3.89 2.14 -5.40
C VAL A 52 3.63 1.53 -6.76
N GLN A 53 4.51 1.78 -7.73
CA GLN A 53 4.52 1.14 -9.04
C GLN A 53 5.57 0.03 -9.04
N PRO A 54 5.18 -1.25 -8.88
CA PRO A 54 6.15 -2.34 -8.84
C PRO A 54 6.79 -2.55 -10.20
N GLU A 55 8.10 -2.80 -10.19
CA GLU A 55 8.90 -3.18 -11.36
C GLU A 55 9.47 -4.59 -11.20
N ARG A 56 9.56 -5.08 -9.96
CA ARG A 56 10.02 -6.43 -9.64
C ARG A 56 9.35 -6.96 -8.37
N ALA A 57 9.09 -8.26 -8.35
CA ALA A 57 8.56 -8.95 -7.18
C ALA A 57 9.27 -10.29 -6.95
N VAL A 58 9.37 -10.68 -5.69
CA VAL A 58 9.77 -12.03 -5.26
C VAL A 58 8.70 -12.55 -4.30
N TRP A 59 8.10 -13.69 -4.64
CA TRP A 59 7.18 -14.41 -3.77
C TRP A 59 7.90 -15.61 -3.17
N LEU A 60 7.92 -15.69 -1.84
CA LEU A 60 8.51 -16.77 -1.06
C LEU A 60 7.38 -17.61 -0.46
N ARG A 61 7.28 -18.88 -0.87
CA ARG A 61 6.28 -19.80 -0.32
C ARG A 61 6.81 -20.45 0.94
N PHE A 62 6.05 -20.39 2.04
CA PHE A 62 6.42 -20.91 3.35
C PHE A 62 7.85 -20.51 3.76
N TYR A 63 8.08 -19.20 3.91
CA TYR A 63 9.39 -18.60 4.20
C TYR A 63 10.47 -18.91 3.15
N GLY A 64 10.06 -19.32 1.94
CA GLY A 64 10.94 -19.75 0.86
C GLY A 64 11.34 -21.23 0.93
N ILE A 65 10.93 -21.97 1.97
CA ILE A 65 11.15 -23.42 2.09
C ILE A 65 10.49 -24.14 0.91
N ASN A 66 9.31 -23.68 0.50
CA ASN A 66 8.59 -24.24 -0.63
C ASN A 66 8.86 -23.49 -1.94
N GLY A 67 10.08 -22.96 -2.08
CA GLY A 67 10.58 -22.29 -3.26
C GLY A 67 10.21 -20.82 -3.36
N ARG A 68 10.67 -20.20 -4.46
CA ARG A 68 10.43 -18.80 -4.78
C ARG A 68 9.96 -18.65 -6.23
N ASP A 69 9.11 -17.66 -6.46
CA ASP A 69 8.75 -17.17 -7.79
C ASP A 69 9.16 -15.71 -7.93
N THR A 70 9.55 -15.31 -9.14
CA THR A 70 9.99 -13.95 -9.43
C THR A 70 9.21 -13.37 -10.59
N TRP A 71 8.90 -12.08 -10.50
CA TRP A 71 8.25 -11.33 -11.57
C TRP A 71 9.04 -10.04 -11.85
N SER A 72 8.99 -9.57 -13.10
CA SER A 72 9.51 -8.29 -13.57
C SER A 72 8.53 -7.72 -14.60
N ALA A 73 8.34 -6.39 -14.58
CA ALA A 73 7.56 -5.65 -15.57
C ALA A 73 8.21 -5.62 -16.95
#